data_AF-A0A7V9QF46-F1
#
_entry.id   AF-A0A7V9QF46-F1
#
_cell.length_a   1.000
_cell.length_b   1.000
_cell.length_c   1.000
_cell.angle_alpha   90.00
_cell.angle_beta   90.00
_cell.angle_gamma   90.00
#
_symmetry.space_group_name_H-M   'P 1'
#
loop_
_entity.id
_entity.type
_entity.pdbx_description
1 polymer ?
#
loop_
_entity_poly.entity_id
_entity_poly.type
_entity_poly.pdbx_seq_one_letter_code
_entity_poly.pdbx_strand_id
1 'polypeptide(L)'
;MTEPTPGELWTRYVDWCSAQVAARFLELSSEQIWDLADRTRAARVGKEARDAGGSPYLELVRQVTLELFEELGLPDYHEWLARYRADPAPFEAEMIGFGNGSGAVTRPGGIADR
;
A
#
# COMPACT_ATOMS: atom_id res chain seq x y z
N MET A 1 -29.95 -2.15 -4.99
CA MET A 1 -28.50 -2.21 -4.71
C MET A 1 -28.34 -2.87 -3.36
N THR A 2 -27.69 -4.03 -3.31
CA THR A 2 -27.43 -4.75 -2.05
C THR A 2 -26.40 -3.98 -1.24
N GLU A 3 -26.63 -3.82 0.06
CA GLU A 3 -25.65 -3.22 0.96
C GLU A 3 -24.41 -4.13 1.02
N PRO A 4 -23.18 -3.59 0.94
CA PRO A 4 -21.98 -4.40 1.04
C PRO A 4 -21.90 -5.09 2.40
N THR A 5 -21.51 -6.35 2.38
CA THR A 5 -21.29 -7.16 3.58
C THR A 5 -20.11 -6.63 4.40
N PRO A 6 -20.02 -6.96 5.70
CA PRO A 6 -18.88 -6.57 6.53
C PRO A 6 -17.53 -7.02 5.98
N GLY A 7 -17.47 -8.18 5.33
CA GLY A 7 -16.26 -8.70 4.69
C GLY A 7 -15.85 -7.87 3.47
N GLU A 8 -16.81 -7.46 2.63
CA GLU A 8 -16.55 -6.59 1.48
C GLU A 8 -16.06 -5.21 1.90
N LEU A 9 -16.58 -4.67 3.01
CA LEU A 9 -16.12 -3.41 3.58
C LEU A 9 -14.70 -3.51 4.12
N TRP A 10 -14.34 -4.61 4.78
CA TRP A 10 -12.97 -4.86 5.20
C TRP A 10 -11.99 -4.97 4.03
N THR A 11 -12.38 -5.69 2.96
CA THR A 11 -11.57 -5.76 1.74
C THR A 11 -11.34 -4.38 1.13
N ARG A 12 -12.38 -3.56 1.00
CA ARG A 12 -12.26 -2.18 0.49
C ARG A 12 -11.36 -1.31 1.34
N TYR A 13 -11.43 -1.44 2.66
CA TYR A 13 -10.52 -0.75 3.58
C TYR A 13 -9.06 -1.14 3.30
N VAL A 14 -8.78 -2.44 3.20
CA VAL A 14 -7.42 -2.95 2.93
C VAL A 14 -6.92 -2.51 1.55
N ASP A 15 -7.77 -2.56 0.52
CA ASP A 15 -7.42 -2.13 -0.83
C ASP A 15 -7.10 -0.64 -0.88
N TRP A 16 -7.93 0.19 -0.23
CA TRP A 16 -7.70 1.63 -0.12
C TRP A 16 -6.41 1.95 0.63
N CYS A 17 -6.18 1.37 1.82
CA CYS A 17 -4.94 1.56 2.56
C CYS A 17 -3.71 1.12 1.74
N SER A 18 -3.82 0.00 1.03
CA SER A 18 -2.74 -0.49 0.17
C SER A 18 -2.47 0.46 -0.99
N ALA A 19 -3.52 1.04 -1.60
CA ALA A 19 -3.38 2.03 -2.65
C ALA A 19 -2.63 3.29 -2.18
N GLN A 20 -2.99 3.82 -1.01
CA GLN A 20 -2.33 5.00 -0.44
C GLN A 20 -0.85 4.74 -0.13
N VAL A 21 -0.55 3.60 0.49
CA VAL A 21 0.83 3.19 0.79
C VAL A 21 1.62 2.97 -0.49
N ALA A 22 1.05 2.27 -1.47
CA ALA A 22 1.72 1.99 -2.74
C ALA A 22 2.01 3.27 -3.53
N ALA A 23 1.05 4.21 -3.58
CA ALA A 23 1.24 5.51 -4.22
C ALA A 23 2.43 6.25 -3.60
N ARG A 24 2.47 6.33 -2.25
CA ARG A 24 3.57 6.97 -1.53
C ARG A 24 4.90 6.25 -1.73
N PHE A 25 4.89 4.92 -1.73
CA PHE A 25 6.09 4.10 -1.96
C PHE A 25 6.69 4.36 -3.34
N LEU A 26 5.87 4.48 -4.37
CA LEU A 26 6.32 4.71 -5.75
C LEU A 26 6.96 6.10 -5.96
N GLU A 27 6.70 7.05 -5.05
CA GLU A 27 7.36 8.36 -5.06
C GLU A 27 8.75 8.33 -4.42
N LEU A 28 9.10 7.27 -3.69
CA LEU A 28 10.40 7.17 -3.02
C LEU A 28 11.51 6.82 -4.03
N SER A 29 12.63 7.53 -3.94
CA SER A 29 13.87 7.12 -4.55
C SER A 29 14.44 5.89 -3.83
N SER A 30 15.33 5.15 -4.50
CA SER A 30 16.03 4.03 -3.86
C SER A 30 16.81 4.45 -2.61
N GLU A 31 17.39 5.64 -2.60
CA GLU A 31 18.10 6.21 -1.43
C GLU A 31 17.13 6.41 -0.25
N GLN A 32 15.96 7.00 -0.51
CA GLN A 32 14.94 7.22 0.52
C GLN A 32 14.38 5.90 1.09
N ILE A 33 14.26 4.87 0.27
CA ILE A 33 13.86 3.52 0.71
C ILE A 33 14.89 2.95 1.69
N TRP A 34 16.19 3.11 1.40
CA TRP A 34 17.26 2.66 2.30
C TRP A 34 17.33 3.48 3.59
N ASP A 35 17.20 4.80 3.52
CA ASP A 35 17.19 5.66 4.72
C ASP A 35 16.02 5.32 5.66
N LEU A 36 14.84 5.05 5.10
CA LEU A 36 13.67 4.65 5.87
C LEU A 36 13.89 3.30 6.57
N ALA A 37 14.49 2.35 5.86
CA ALA A 37 14.83 1.04 6.40
C ALA A 37 15.87 1.09 7.51
N ASP A 38 16.91 1.91 7.35
CA ASP A 38 17.98 2.06 8.33
C ASP A 38 17.48 2.73 9.61
N ARG A 39 16.61 3.75 9.50
CA ARG A 39 15.91 4.33 10.66
C ARG A 39 15.13 3.28 11.44
N THR A 40 14.38 2.44 10.72
CA THR A 40 13.55 1.38 11.31
C THR A 40 14.41 0.30 11.98
N ARG A 41 15.50 -0.12 11.32
CA ARG A 41 16.45 -1.10 11.87
C ARG A 41 17.11 -0.55 13.13
N ALA A 42 17.60 0.69 13.11
CA ALA A 42 18.22 1.33 14.27
C ALA A 42 17.27 1.42 15.47
N ALA A 43 15.99 1.72 15.24
CA ALA A 43 14.95 1.73 16.28
C ALA A 43 14.70 0.34 16.90
N ARG A 44 14.97 -0.75 16.18
CA ARG A 44 14.75 -2.14 16.64
C ARG A 44 15.97 -2.83 17.24
N VAL A 45 17.17 -2.24 17.19
CA VAL A 45 18.41 -2.82 17.77
C VAL A 45 18.32 -3.04 19.30
N GLY A 46 17.24 -2.62 19.97
CA GLY A 46 16.97 -2.93 21.37
C GLY A 46 15.94 -4.04 21.67
N LYS A 47 15.21 -4.60 20.69
CA LYS A 47 14.00 -5.39 21.02
C LYS A 47 13.64 -6.49 19.99
N GLU A 48 14.45 -7.55 19.96
CA GLU A 48 14.26 -8.81 19.18
C GLU A 48 14.97 -8.84 17.82
N ALA A 49 16.27 -9.12 17.84
CA ALA A 49 17.06 -9.44 16.65
C ALA A 49 17.25 -10.95 16.43
N ARG A 50 16.45 -11.80 17.09
CA ARG A 50 16.59 -13.25 17.04
C ARG A 50 15.20 -13.86 16.92
N ASP A 51 14.78 -14.15 15.68
CA ASP A 51 13.90 -15.28 15.30
C ASP A 51 13.23 -15.13 13.91
N ALA A 52 13.44 -14.03 13.19
CA ALA A 52 12.95 -13.94 11.81
C ALA A 52 13.91 -14.64 10.84
N GLY A 53 13.77 -15.96 10.66
CA GLY A 53 14.32 -16.71 9.53
C GLY A 53 13.68 -16.34 8.17
N GLY A 54 13.34 -15.07 7.98
CA GLY A 54 12.68 -14.52 6.80
C GLY A 54 13.67 -13.89 5.83
N SER A 55 13.22 -13.65 4.59
CA SER A 55 14.00 -12.94 3.60
C SER A 55 14.31 -11.50 4.08
N PRO A 56 15.57 -11.05 4.10
CA PRO A 56 15.93 -9.68 4.44
C PRO A 56 15.20 -8.63 3.59
N TYR A 57 14.84 -9.00 2.35
CA TYR A 57 14.04 -8.18 1.46
C TYR A 57 12.58 -8.06 1.90
N LEU A 58 11.95 -9.15 2.36
CA LEU A 58 10.56 -9.08 2.83
C LEU A 58 10.45 -8.31 4.14
N GLU A 59 11.46 -8.43 5.00
CA GLU A 59 11.57 -7.58 6.18
C GLU A 59 11.72 -6.11 5.79
N LEU A 60 12.61 -5.77 4.86
CA LEU A 60 12.74 -4.41 4.32
C LEU A 60 11.38 -3.85 3.84
N VAL A 61 10.68 -4.59 2.99
CA VAL A 61 9.37 -4.18 2.45
C VAL A 61 8.34 -4.00 3.56
N ARG A 62 8.25 -4.95 4.50
CA ARG A 62 7.34 -4.84 5.65
C ARG A 62 7.63 -3.58 6.47
N GLN A 63 8.90 -3.28 6.69
CA GLN A 63 9.32 -2.12 7.47
C GLN A 63 8.92 -0.81 6.82
N VAL A 64 9.27 -0.65 5.55
CA VAL A 64 8.92 0.54 4.77
C VAL A 64 7.40 0.72 4.74
N THR A 65 6.63 -0.34 4.50
CA THR A 65 5.16 -0.27 4.48
C THR A 65 4.56 0.20 5.80
N LEU A 66 5.07 -0.27 6.94
CA LEU A 66 4.57 0.15 8.25
C LEU A 66 4.89 1.63 8.53
N GLU A 67 6.11 2.07 8.23
CA GLU A 67 6.48 3.47 8.40
C GLU A 67 5.66 4.38 7.50
N LEU A 68 5.41 3.99 6.24
CA LEU A 68 4.55 4.75 5.34
C LEU A 68 3.10 4.79 5.82
N PHE A 69 2.58 3.70 6.37
CA PHE A 69 1.25 3.67 6.96
C PHE A 69 1.12 4.68 8.12
N GLU A 70 2.14 4.75 8.98
CA GLU A 70 2.21 5.72 10.09
C GLU A 70 2.42 7.16 9.60
N GLU A 71 3.32 7.39 8.64
CA GLU A 71 3.60 8.70 8.03
C GLU A 71 2.35 9.31 7.39
N LEU A 72 1.56 8.48 6.70
CA LEU A 72 0.32 8.91 6.05
C LEU A 72 -0.84 9.16 7.04
N GLY A 73 -0.69 8.76 8.31
CA GLY A 73 -1.73 8.92 9.33
C GLY A 73 -3.05 8.25 8.92
N LEU A 74 -2.96 7.07 8.28
CA LEU A 74 -4.15 6.39 7.76
C LEU A 74 -5.12 6.03 8.90
N PRO A 75 -6.43 6.26 8.70
CA PRO A 75 -7.44 5.99 9.72
C PRO A 75 -7.51 4.50 10.04
N ASP A 76 -7.97 4.18 11.25
CA ASP A 76 -8.39 2.81 11.54
C ASP A 76 -9.68 2.46 10.78
N TYR A 77 -10.04 1.17 10.80
CA TYR A 77 -11.21 0.67 10.09
C TYR A 77 -12.52 1.35 10.49
N HIS A 78 -12.69 1.71 11.77
CA HIS A 78 -13.94 2.29 12.26
C HIS A 78 -14.10 3.74 11.80
N GLU A 79 -13.01 4.52 11.88
CA GLU A 79 -13.00 5.89 11.36
C GLU A 79 -13.19 5.89 9.84
N TRP A 80 -12.46 5.04 9.13
CA TRP A 80 -12.62 4.87 7.69
C TRP A 80 -14.06 4.49 7.32
N LEU A 81 -14.65 3.51 8.02
CA LEU A 81 -16.00 3.03 7.73
C LEU A 81 -17.06 4.11 7.93
N ALA A 82 -16.92 4.95 8.97
CA ALA A 82 -17.83 6.07 9.21
C ALA A 82 -17.81 7.07 8.05
N ARG A 83 -16.62 7.39 7.53
CA ARG A 83 -16.45 8.30 6.39
C ARG A 83 -16.92 7.66 5.08
N TYR A 84 -16.58 6.40 4.86
CA TYR A 84 -16.98 5.64 3.67
C TYR A 84 -18.50 5.51 3.52
N ARG A 85 -19.21 5.30 4.64
CA ARG A 85 -20.69 5.27 4.64
C ARG A 85 -21.32 6.63 4.40
N ALA A 86 -20.65 7.70 4.79
CA ALA A 86 -21.14 9.06 4.57
C ALA A 86 -20.96 9.48 3.10
N ASP A 87 -19.79 9.18 2.52
CA ASP A 87 -19.50 9.42 1.10
C ASP A 87 -18.41 8.43 0.62
N PRO A 88 -18.77 7.40 -0.16
CA PRO A 88 -17.81 6.41 -0.64
C PRO A 88 -16.98 6.92 -1.83
N ALA A 89 -17.44 7.95 -2.56
CA ALA A 89 -16.86 8.32 -3.85
C ALA A 89 -15.37 8.69 -3.81
N PRO A 90 -14.86 9.44 -2.81
CA PRO A 90 -13.42 9.74 -2.71
C PRO A 90 -12.56 8.49 -2.53
N PHE A 91 -13.01 7.56 -1.69
CA PHE A 91 -12.28 6.32 -1.39
C PHE A 91 -12.28 5.37 -2.59
N GLU A 92 -13.40 5.28 -3.31
CA GLU A 92 -13.49 4.47 -4.53
C GLU A 92 -12.61 4.98 -5.67
N ALA A 93 -12.44 6.31 -5.79
CA ALA A 93 -11.56 6.91 -6.80
C ALA A 93 -10.07 6.61 -6.55
N GLU A 94 -9.68 6.42 -5.29
CA GLU A 94 -8.29 6.22 -4.85
C GLU A 94 -7.86 4.74 -4.87
N MET A 95 -8.80 3.79 -4.87
CA MET A 95 -8.48 2.36 -4.94
C MET A 95 -7.86 1.98 -6.30
N ILE A 96 -6.66 1.37 -6.27
CA ILE A 96 -5.98 0.86 -7.46
C ILE A 96 -6.89 -0.15 -8.18
N GLY A 97 -7.35 0.21 -9.38
CA GLY A 97 -8.20 -0.64 -10.22
C GLY A 97 -9.60 -0.10 -10.53
N PHE A 98 -10.03 1.01 -9.94
CA PHE A 98 -11.31 1.67 -10.29
C PHE A 98 -11.17 2.92 -11.17
N GLY A 99 -9.93 3.42 -11.37
CA GLY A 99 -9.63 4.39 -12.42
C GLY A 99 -9.88 3.79 -13.80
N ASN A 100 -11.01 4.15 -14.41
CA ASN A 100 -11.30 4.11 -15.83
C ASN A 100 -10.11 3.62 -16.69
N GLY A 101 -10.18 2.35 -17.10
CA GLY A 101 -9.24 1.70 -17.99
C GLY A 101 -9.02 2.50 -19.28
N SER A 102 -8.07 3.41 -19.25
CA SER A 102 -7.28 3.86 -20.39
C SER A 102 -5.80 3.76 -20.04
N GLY A 103 -5.45 2.73 -19.27
CA GLY A 103 -4.15 2.09 -19.36
C GLY A 103 -4.26 0.91 -20.32
N ALA A 104 -4.60 1.16 -21.59
CA ALA A 104 -4.27 0.19 -22.63
C ALA A 104 -2.75 0.05 -22.59
N VAL A 105 -2.26 -0.98 -21.89
CA VAL A 105 -0.87 -1.41 -21.99
C VAL A 105 -0.72 -1.93 -23.42
N THR A 106 -0.55 -0.99 -24.34
CA THR A 106 -0.05 -1.28 -25.67
C THR A 106 1.37 -1.75 -25.42
N ARG A 107 1.53 -3.07 -25.35
CA ARG A 107 2.84 -3.71 -25.45
C ARG A 107 3.51 -3.09 -26.68
N PRO A 108 4.62 -2.34 -26.53
CA PRO A 108 5.37 -1.92 -27.69
C PRO A 108 5.89 -3.16 -28.40
N GLY A 109 5.74 -3.14 -29.72
CA GLY A 109 6.05 -4.25 -30.58
C GLY A 109 7.52 -4.64 -30.60
N GLY A 110 7.74 -5.87 -31.02
CA GLY A 110 9.02 -6.49 -31.30
C GLY A 110 8.78 -7.99 -31.25
N ILE A 111 8.84 -8.75 -32.34
CA ILE A 111 9.88 -8.70 -33.37
C ILE A 111 9.24 -9.03 -34.72
N ALA A 112 9.44 -8.13 -35.69
CA ALA A 112 9.48 -8.49 -37.10
C ALA A 112 10.94 -8.75 -37.48
N ASP A 113 11.11 -9.71 -38.41
CA ASP A 113 12.29 -9.99 -39.25
C ASP A 113 13.50 -10.69 -38.62
N ARG A 114 13.58 -12.02 -38.75
CA ARG A 114 14.33 -12.69 -39.84
C ARG A 114 14.23 -14.22 -39.75
#